data_AF-A0A2N8MPN7-F1
#
_entry.id   AF-A0A2N8MPN7-F1
#
_cell.length_a   1.000
_cell.length_b   1.000
_cell.length_c   1.000
_cell.angle_alpha   90.00
_cell.angle_beta   90.00
_cell.angle_gamma   90.00
#
_symmetry.space_group_name_H-M   'P 1'
#
loop_
_entity.id
_entity.type
_entity.pdbx_description
1 polymer ?
#
loop_
_entity_poly.entity_id
_entity_poly.type
_entity_poly.pdbx_seq_one_letter_code
_entity_poly.pdbx_strand_id
1 'polypeptide(L)' 'MKTRGGWFKSSYSSATGSCVEVKLLNDSILLRDSKDRSANPPTIRVNSESWSFFLDSLKESSATKPA' A
#
# COMPACT_ATOMS: atom_id res chain seq x y z
N MET A 1 10.26 6.34 -8.09
CA MET A 1 11.64 5.78 -8.03
C MET A 1 11.57 4.44 -7.29
N LYS A 2 11.99 3.33 -7.93
CA LYS A 2 12.06 2.02 -7.28
C LYS A 2 13.38 1.95 -6.49
N THR A 3 13.33 1.63 -5.19
CA THR A 3 14.55 1.49 -4.38
C THR A 3 15.07 0.06 -4.45
N ARG A 4 16.36 -0.15 -4.10
CA ARG A 4 16.93 -1.49 -4.02
C ARG A 4 16.09 -2.32 -3.04
N GLY A 5 15.67 -3.52 -3.46
CA GLY A 5 14.82 -4.40 -2.65
C GLY A 5 13.33 -4.43 -3.05
N GLY A 6 12.93 -3.85 -4.18
CA GLY A 6 11.59 -4.02 -4.77
C GLY A 6 10.50 -3.10 -4.23
N TRP A 7 10.87 -2.16 -3.35
CA TRP A 7 9.95 -1.14 -2.84
C TRP A 7 9.76 -0.01 -3.85
N PHE A 8 8.55 0.52 -3.92
CA PHE A 8 8.22 1.71 -4.69
C PHE A 8 7.26 2.61 -3.91
N LYS A 9 7.52 3.91 -4.00
CA LYS A 9 6.64 4.94 -3.42
C LYS A 9 5.36 5.05 -4.24
N SER A 10 4.22 5.18 -3.56
CA SER A 10 2.93 5.43 -4.20
C SER A 10 2.97 6.75 -4.99
N SER A 11 2.33 6.76 -6.17
CA SER A 11 2.17 7.97 -7.00
C SER A 11 1.26 9.02 -6.35
N TYR A 12 0.45 8.62 -5.36
CA TYR A 12 -0.43 9.51 -4.60
C TYR A 12 0.27 10.13 -3.39
N SER A 13 1.53 9.77 -3.13
CA SER A 13 2.31 10.35 -2.03
C SER A 13 2.93 11.68 -2.43
N SER A 14 2.38 12.79 -1.91
CA SER A 14 2.95 14.12 -2.10
C SER A 14 4.09 14.41 -1.11
N ALA A 15 4.83 15.50 -1.32
CA ALA A 15 5.89 15.93 -0.41
C ALA A 15 5.37 16.31 0.99
N THR A 16 4.09 16.67 1.10
CA THR A 16 3.48 17.24 2.31
C THR A 16 2.52 16.29 3.02
N GLY A 17 2.13 15.15 2.43
CA GLY A 17 1.16 14.23 3.05
C GLY A 17 1.21 12.80 2.51
N SER A 18 1.02 11.84 3.42
CA SER A 18 0.80 10.41 3.16
C SER A 18 1.85 9.73 2.27
N CYS A 19 3.03 9.45 2.84
CA CYS A 19 4.12 8.75 2.17
C CYS A 19 4.01 7.25 2.44
N VAL A 20 3.53 6.48 1.46
CA VAL A 20 3.47 5.03 1.55
C VAL A 20 4.42 4.43 0.51
N GLU A 21 5.20 3.45 0.94
CA GLU A 21 5.93 2.55 0.05
C GLU A 21 5.28 1.17 0.04
N VAL A 22 5.26 0.57 -1.15
CA VAL A 22 4.68 -0.76 -1.38
C VAL A 22 5.74 -1.66 -1.97
N LYS A 23 5.72 -2.94 -1.58
CA LYS A 23 6.49 -4.00 -2.23
C LYS A 23 5.57 -5.18 -2.51
N LEU A 24 5.58 -5.61 -3.77
CA LEU A 24 4.81 -6.76 -4.23
C LEU A 24 5.68 -8.02 -4.12
N LEU A 25 5.14 -9.05 -3.48
CA LEU A 25 5.67 -10.40 -3.46
C LEU A 25 4.68 -11.34 -4.18
N ASN A 26 5.04 -12.61 -4.35
CA ASN A 26 4.20 -13.56 -5.07
C ASN A 26 2.86 -13.83 -4.36
N ASP A 27 2.83 -13.81 -3.03
CA ASP A 27 1.71 -14.23 -2.18
C ASP A 27 1.17 -13.09 -1.28
N SER A 28 1.78 -11.91 -1.37
CA SER A 28 1.57 -10.87 -0.37
C SER A 28 2.03 -9.49 -0.83
N ILE A 29 1.47 -8.48 -0.17
CA ILE A 29 1.75 -7.08 -0.36
C ILE A 29 2.32 -6.56 0.96
N LEU A 30 3.47 -5.91 0.88
CA LEU A 30 4.06 -5.22 2.01
C LEU A 30 3.81 -3.72 1.90
N LEU A 31 3.45 -3.09 3.02
CA LEU A 31 3.22 -1.66 3.12
C LEU A 31 4.05 -1.09 4.29
N ARG A 32 4.63 0.10 4.08
CA ARG A 32 5.30 0.84 5.15
C ARG A 32 5.19 2.35 4.94
N ASP A 33 5.35 3.10 6.02
CA ASP A 33 5.48 4.56 5.96
C ASP A 33 6.87 4.92 5.41
N SER A 34 6.92 5.67 4.30
CA SER A 34 8.20 6.10 3.72
C SER A 34 8.91 7.16 4.56
N LYS A 35 8.24 7.75 5.56
CA LYS A 35 8.83 8.71 6.49
C LYS A 35 9.63 8.03 7.60
N ASP A 36 9.31 6.78 7.92
CA ASP A 36 10.08 6.01 8.89
C ASP A 36 11.39 5.55 8.23
N ARG A 37 12.49 6.20 8.63
CA ARG A 37 13.86 5.90 8.16
C ARG A 37 14.66 5.07 9.17
N SER A 38 14.00 4.44 10.14
CA SER A 38 14.66 3.50 11.04
C SER A 38 15.28 2.34 10.25
N ALA A 39 16.27 1.66 10.83
CA ALA A 39 16.94 0.54 10.16
C ALA A 39 15.98 -0.61 9.82
N ASN A 40 14.91 -0.78 10.62
CA ASN A 40 13.86 -1.78 10.44
C ASN A 40 12.49 -1.13 10.64
N PRO A 41 11.97 -0.41 9.62
CA PRO A 41 10.69 0.27 9.74
C PRO A 41 9.55 -0.76 9.86
N PRO A 42 8.54 -0.50 10.71
CA PRO A 42 7.36 -1.35 10.81
C PRO A 42 6.74 -1.59 9.43
N THR A 43 6.47 -2.85 9.13
CA THR A 43 5.94 -3.28 7.84
C THR A 43 4.66 -4.07 8.06
N ILE A 44 3.59 -3.64 7.40
CA ILE A 44 2.32 -4.37 7.34
C ILE A 44 2.41 -5.35 6.19
N ARG A 45 2.13 -6.63 6.45
CA ARG A 45 2.02 -7.67 5.42
C ARG A 45 0.56 -8.05 5.27
N VAL A 46 0.07 -7.98 4.04
CA VAL A 46 -1.28 -8.43 3.67
C VAL A 46 -1.14 -9.56 2.66
N ASN A 47 -1.89 -10.64 2.81
CA ASN A 47 -1.91 -11.70 1.81
C ASN A 47 -2.60 -11.21 0.52
N SER A 48 -2.28 -11.80 -0.63
CA SER A 48 -2.81 -11.36 -1.92
C SER A 48 -4.33 -11.52 -2.05
N GLU A 49 -4.92 -12.56 -1.48
CA GLU A 49 -6.37 -12.82 -1.56
C GLU A 49 -7.19 -11.79 -0.79
N SER A 50 -6.81 -11.51 0.45
CA SER A 50 -7.39 -10.48 1.30
C SER A 50 -7.20 -9.09 0.72
N TRP A 51 -6.06 -8.83 0.06
CA TRP A 51 -5.85 -7.56 -0.63
C TRP A 51 -6.82 -7.39 -1.81
N SER A 52 -7.00 -8.42 -2.64
CA SER A 52 -7.98 -8.41 -3.73
C SER A 52 -9.41 -8.23 -3.19
N PHE A 53 -9.80 -9.03 -2.19
CA PHE A 53 -11.11 -8.92 -1.55
C PHE A 53 -11.36 -7.51 -1.00
N PHE A 54 -10.38 -6.92 -0.31
CA PHE A 54 -10.47 -5.56 0.19
C PHE A 54 -10.70 -4.55 -0.94
N LEU A 55 -9.93 -4.62 -2.02
CA LEU A 55 -10.09 -3.72 -3.16
C LEU A 55 -11.45 -3.87 -3.84
N ASP A 56 -11.96 -5.08 -3.95
CA ASP A 56 -13.27 -5.33 -4.55
C ASP A 56 -14.40 -4.77 -3.67
N SER A 57 -14.30 -4.94 -2.35
CA SER A 57 -15.26 -4.34 -1.40
C SER A 57 -15.32 -2.80 -1.48
N LEU A 58 -14.17 -2.14 -1.74
CA LEU A 58 -14.13 -0.68 -1.92
C LEU A 58 -14.82 -0.23 -3.21
N LYS A 59 -14.68 -0.99 -4.30
CA LYS A 59 -15.34 -0.68 -5.58
C LYS A 59 -16.85 -0.84 -5.45
N GLU A 60 -17.30 -1.93 -4.83
CA GLU A 60 -18.73 -2.17 -4.57
C GLU A 60 -19.33 -1.09 -3.66
N SER A 61 -18.60 -0.68 -2.61
CA SER A 61 -19.02 0.42 -1.74
C SER A 61 -19.13 1.75 -2.48
N SER A 62 -18.32 1.98 -3.52
CA SER A 62 -18.40 3.20 -4.34
C SER A 62 -19.60 3.22 -5.30
N ALA A 63 -20.21 2.07 -5.58
CA ALA A 63 -21.41 1.95 -6.41
C ALA A 63 -22.70 2.30 -5.66
N THR A 64 -22.66 2.36 -4.32
CA THR A 64 -23.78 2.85 -3.51
C THR A 64 -23.53 4.30 -3.12
N LYS A 65 -23.94 5.23 -4.00
CA LYS A 65 -24.11 6.63 -3.63
C LYS A 65 -25.47 6.76 -2.91
N PRO A 66 -25.54 7.12 -1.61
CA PRO A 66 -26.83 7.46 -1.02
C PRO A 66 -27.36 8.73 -1.71
N ALA A 67 -28.66 8.71 -2.02
CA ALA A 67 -29.39 9.80 -2.67
C ALA A 67 -29.40 11.09 -1.84
#